data_AF-A0A1V6ISQ6-F1
#
_entry.id   AF-A0A1V6ISQ6-F1
#
_cell.length_a   1.000
_cell.length_b   1.000
_cell.length_c   1.000
_cell.angle_alpha   90.00
_cell.angle_beta   90.00
_cell.angle_gamma   90.00
#
_symmetry.space_group_name_H-M   'P 1'
#
loop_
_entity.id
_entity.type
_entity.pdbx_description
1 polymer ?
#
loop_
_entity_poly.entity_id
_entity_poly.type
_entity_poly.pdbx_seq_one_letter_code
_entity_poly.pdbx_strand_id
1 'polypeptide(L)'
;MSGLVLLAPADDYAITRQALGRQFDRKVAWARKMLAAGKGSALIQALYERFTAKRFLSIANPRAIEANIFRYAGPLTHFRRVKVPMYALFGDAEEFAALPPAAMLDILQRKAATRDIQTQLVVGANHSFKGHEAAVARAVCRWARERSP
;
A
#
# COMPACT_ATOMS: atom_id res chain seq x y z
N MET A 1 15.04 13.65 6.82
CA MET A 1 13.87 12.88 7.31
C MET A 1 14.33 12.07 8.51
N SER A 2 13.66 12.23 9.66
CA SER A 2 14.06 11.58 10.92
C SER A 2 13.30 10.27 11.20
N GLY A 3 12.25 9.97 10.43
CA GLY A 3 11.45 8.75 10.55
C GLY A 3 10.33 8.69 9.51
N LEU A 4 9.69 7.53 9.37
CA LEU A 4 8.57 7.28 8.46
C LEU A 4 7.47 6.48 9.17
N VAL A 5 6.22 6.92 9.05
CA VAL A 5 5.04 6.19 9.51
C VAL A 5 4.27 5.67 8.31
N LEU A 6 3.93 4.38 8.31
CA LEU A 6 3.14 3.72 7.28
C LEU A 6 1.80 3.30 7.88
N LEU A 7 0.72 3.95 7.47
CA LEU A 7 -0.64 3.61 7.89
C LEU A 7 -1.29 2.78 6.78
N ALA A 8 -1.67 1.55 7.10
CA ALA A 8 -2.30 0.57 6.21
C ALA A 8 -1.67 0.52 4.79
N PRO A 9 -0.35 0.27 4.66
CA PRO A 9 0.35 0.29 3.36
C PRO A 9 -0.16 -0.82 2.40
N ALA A 10 -1.13 -0.47 1.57
CA ALA A 10 -1.88 -1.41 0.74
C ALA A 10 -1.08 -1.96 -0.46
N ASP A 11 -1.38 -3.20 -0.85
CA ASP A 11 -0.90 -3.80 -2.11
C ASP A 11 -1.88 -3.49 -3.24
N ASP A 12 -1.78 -2.27 -3.78
CA ASP A 12 -2.71 -1.77 -4.82
C ASP A 12 -2.80 -2.72 -6.02
N TYR A 13 -1.69 -3.37 -6.39
CA TYR A 13 -1.67 -4.32 -7.50
C TYR A 13 -2.50 -5.57 -7.19
N ALA A 14 -2.29 -6.17 -6.01
CA ALA A 14 -3.04 -7.36 -5.60
C ALA A 14 -4.54 -7.04 -5.44
N ILE A 15 -4.87 -5.93 -4.77
CA ILE A 15 -6.26 -5.47 -4.57
C ILE A 15 -6.94 -5.24 -5.92
N THR A 16 -6.28 -4.49 -6.82
CA THR A 16 -6.84 -4.21 -8.16
C THR A 16 -7.03 -5.48 -8.97
N ARG A 17 -6.08 -6.42 -8.91
CA ARG A 17 -6.18 -7.71 -9.60
C ARG A 17 -7.31 -8.57 -9.05
N GLN A 18 -7.46 -8.63 -7.74
CA GLN A 18 -8.53 -9.39 -7.07
C GLN A 18 -9.90 -8.81 -7.40
N ALA A 19 -10.06 -7.49 -7.26
CA ALA A 19 -11.34 -6.81 -7.51
C ALA A 19 -11.81 -6.95 -8.97
N LEU A 20 -10.89 -6.87 -9.93
CA LEU A 20 -11.21 -6.98 -11.35
C LEU A 20 -11.34 -8.41 -11.86
N GLY A 21 -10.72 -9.37 -11.17
CA GLY A 21 -10.69 -10.78 -11.55
C GLY A 21 -10.33 -10.98 -13.02
N ARG A 22 -11.20 -11.66 -13.77
CA ARG A 22 -11.00 -11.97 -15.20
C ARG A 22 -10.92 -10.72 -16.10
N GLN A 23 -11.41 -9.56 -15.65
CA GLN A 23 -11.34 -8.33 -16.43
C GLN A 23 -9.98 -7.62 -16.33
N PHE A 24 -9.12 -8.01 -15.39
CA PHE A 24 -7.88 -7.29 -15.10
C PHE A 24 -7.02 -7.12 -16.35
N ASP A 25 -6.68 -8.22 -17.03
CA ASP A 25 -5.80 -8.18 -18.20
C ASP A 25 -6.41 -7.40 -19.37
N ARG A 26 -7.73 -7.52 -19.58
CA ARG A 26 -8.46 -6.75 -20.60
C ARG A 26 -8.39 -5.25 -20.33
N LYS A 27 -8.57 -4.84 -19.07
CA LYS A 27 -8.52 -3.43 -18.65
C LYS A 27 -7.10 -2.88 -18.74
N VAL A 28 -6.08 -3.66 -18.38
CA VAL A 28 -4.67 -3.30 -18.58
C VAL A 28 -4.35 -3.12 -20.05
N ALA A 29 -4.76 -4.04 -20.92
CA ALA A 29 -4.55 -3.93 -22.37
C ALA A 29 -5.23 -2.67 -22.94
N TRP A 30 -6.47 -2.38 -22.53
CA TRP A 30 -7.17 -1.18 -22.94
C TRP A 30 -6.44 0.09 -22.49
N ALA A 31 -6.01 0.16 -21.24
CA ALA A 31 -5.31 1.34 -20.72
C ALA A 31 -3.96 1.57 -21.41
N ARG A 32 -3.22 0.49 -21.74
CA ARG A 32 -2.00 0.57 -22.56
C ARG A 32 -2.28 1.13 -23.95
N LYS A 33 -3.37 0.69 -24.59
CA LYS A 33 -3.80 1.21 -25.89
C LYS A 33 -4.13 2.70 -25.82
N MET A 34 -4.84 3.15 -24.79
CA MET A 34 -5.17 4.56 -24.60
C MET A 34 -3.91 5.41 -24.38
N LEU A 35 -2.96 4.92 -23.58
CA LEU A 35 -1.70 5.62 -23.36
C LEU A 35 -0.89 5.75 -24.64
N ALA A 36 -0.77 4.67 -25.43
CA ALA A 36 -0.06 4.68 -26.71
C ALA A 36 -0.71 5.62 -27.75
N ALA A 37 -2.03 5.79 -27.69
CA ALA A 37 -2.77 6.71 -28.56
C ALA A 37 -2.77 8.18 -28.08
N GLY A 38 -1.96 8.53 -27.07
CA GLY A 38 -1.94 9.88 -26.47
C GLY A 38 -3.18 10.20 -25.61
N LYS A 39 -4.05 9.23 -25.36
CA LYS A 39 -5.32 9.36 -24.62
C LYS A 39 -5.20 8.91 -23.16
N GLY A 40 -4.09 9.26 -22.50
CA GLY A 40 -3.81 8.83 -21.13
C GLY A 40 -4.86 9.28 -20.09
N SER A 41 -5.63 10.33 -20.38
CA SER A 41 -6.73 10.85 -19.56
C SER A 41 -8.06 10.11 -19.72
N ALA A 42 -8.18 9.19 -20.69
CA ALA A 42 -9.40 8.41 -20.89
C ALA A 42 -9.75 7.62 -19.62
N LEU A 43 -11.02 7.65 -19.23
CA LEU A 43 -11.47 7.06 -17.97
C LEU A 43 -11.73 5.56 -18.07
N ILE A 44 -11.39 4.85 -17.00
CA ILE A 44 -11.67 3.43 -16.80
C ILE A 44 -12.25 3.22 -15.40
N GLN A 45 -13.36 2.49 -15.32
CA GLN A 45 -13.86 1.97 -14.04
C GLN A 45 -12.98 0.77 -13.64
N ALA A 46 -12.33 0.82 -12.49
CA ALA A 46 -11.49 -0.29 -12.02
C ALA A 46 -11.87 -0.77 -10.62
N LEU A 47 -11.85 0.12 -9.64
CA LEU A 47 -12.24 -0.16 -8.25
C LEU A 47 -13.56 0.55 -7.93
N TYR A 48 -13.70 1.04 -6.70
CA TYR A 48 -14.78 1.93 -6.27
C TYR A 48 -14.76 3.29 -6.99
N GLU A 49 -13.66 3.64 -7.64
CA GLU A 49 -13.47 4.91 -8.35
C GLU A 49 -13.11 4.76 -9.83
N ARG A 50 -13.23 5.88 -10.55
CA ARG A 50 -12.79 6.02 -11.95
C ARG A 50 -11.35 6.50 -11.97
N PHE A 51 -10.53 5.82 -12.74
CA PHE A 51 -9.14 6.22 -12.97
C PHE A 51 -8.97 6.73 -14.41
N THR A 52 -8.00 7.60 -14.64
CA THR A 52 -7.46 7.78 -15.98
C THR A 52 -6.67 6.53 -16.39
N ALA A 53 -6.56 6.25 -17.69
CA ALA A 53 -5.77 5.11 -18.18
C ALA A 53 -4.32 5.15 -17.66
N LYS A 54 -3.72 6.34 -17.58
CA LYS A 54 -2.38 6.54 -17.00
C LYS A 54 -2.33 6.16 -15.52
N ARG A 55 -3.29 6.65 -14.72
CA ARG A 55 -3.36 6.37 -13.27
C ARG A 55 -3.65 4.89 -12.99
N PHE A 56 -4.56 4.28 -13.76
CA PHE A 56 -4.83 2.85 -13.64
C PHE A 56 -3.59 2.00 -13.89
N LEU A 57 -2.77 2.35 -14.88
CA LEU A 57 -1.52 1.62 -15.15
C LEU A 57 -0.48 1.79 -14.05
N SER A 58 -0.48 2.84 -13.24
CA SER A 58 0.53 2.97 -12.18
C SER A 58 0.29 1.99 -11.03
N ILE A 59 -0.96 1.58 -10.78
CA ILE A 59 -1.33 0.54 -9.82
C ILE A 59 -1.47 -0.87 -10.43
N ALA A 60 -1.80 -0.97 -11.73
CA ALA A 60 -2.07 -2.25 -12.39
C ALA A 60 -0.90 -2.80 -13.25
N ASN A 61 0.16 -2.02 -13.49
CA ASN A 61 1.35 -2.50 -14.20
C ASN A 61 2.36 -3.05 -13.18
N PRO A 62 2.69 -4.36 -13.18
CA PRO A 62 3.65 -4.93 -12.23
C PRO A 62 5.10 -4.47 -12.45
N ARG A 63 5.36 -3.56 -13.40
CA ARG A 63 6.66 -2.87 -13.58
C ARG A 63 6.64 -1.43 -13.07
N ALA A 64 5.48 -0.88 -12.72
CA ALA A 64 5.37 0.46 -12.16
C ALA A 64 5.84 0.45 -10.69
N ILE A 65 6.47 1.54 -10.25
CA ILE A 65 7.01 1.65 -8.89
C ILE A 65 5.88 1.52 -7.86
N GLU A 66 4.77 2.22 -8.08
CA GLU A 66 3.63 2.24 -7.15
C GLU A 66 3.01 0.84 -6.99
N ALA A 67 2.71 0.14 -8.08
CA ALA A 67 2.26 -1.27 -8.05
C ALA A 67 3.24 -2.24 -7.35
N ASN A 68 4.50 -1.86 -7.11
CA ASN A 68 5.51 -2.71 -6.49
C ASN A 68 5.97 -2.29 -5.10
N ILE A 69 5.69 -1.06 -4.67
CA ILE A 69 6.28 -0.52 -3.43
C ILE A 69 5.85 -1.33 -2.21
N PHE A 70 4.58 -1.78 -2.19
CA PHE A 70 4.00 -2.65 -1.15
C PHE A 70 3.47 -3.97 -1.71
N ARG A 71 4.08 -4.50 -2.78
CA ARG A 71 3.68 -5.80 -3.33
C ARG A 71 4.19 -6.94 -2.45
N TYR A 72 3.40 -7.38 -1.48
CA TYR A 72 3.85 -8.28 -0.39
C TYR A 72 4.36 -9.65 -0.88
N ALA A 73 3.76 -10.16 -1.96
CA ALA A 73 4.19 -11.39 -2.62
C ALA A 73 5.55 -11.25 -3.35
N GLY A 74 6.02 -10.02 -3.58
CA GLY A 74 7.24 -9.71 -4.30
C GLY A 74 8.44 -9.36 -3.39
N PRO A 75 9.57 -8.94 -3.97
CA PRO A 75 10.80 -8.67 -3.23
C PRO A 75 10.81 -7.35 -2.44
N LEU A 76 9.80 -6.49 -2.58
CA LEU A 76 9.72 -5.14 -1.97
C LEU A 76 10.97 -4.26 -2.23
N THR A 77 11.51 -4.30 -3.45
CA THR A 77 12.78 -3.65 -3.83
C THR A 77 12.83 -2.15 -3.55
N HIS A 78 11.70 -1.44 -3.67
CA HIS A 78 11.63 0.00 -3.39
C HIS A 78 11.55 0.29 -1.90
N PHE A 79 10.69 -0.40 -1.15
CA PHE A 79 10.58 -0.29 0.31
C PHE A 79 11.93 -0.58 1.00
N ARG A 80 12.68 -1.58 0.50
CA ARG A 80 14.03 -1.95 0.96
C ARG A 80 15.10 -0.85 0.82
N ARG A 81 14.78 0.30 0.24
CA ARG A 81 15.71 1.44 0.15
C ARG A 81 15.53 2.44 1.28
N VAL A 82 14.45 2.33 2.06
CA VAL A 82 14.16 3.21 3.18
C VAL A 82 14.98 2.78 4.40
N LYS A 83 15.87 3.65 4.86
CA LYS A 83 16.83 3.39 5.95
C LYS A 83 16.55 4.17 7.24
N VAL A 84 15.56 5.04 7.23
CA VAL A 84 15.15 5.81 8.43
C VAL A 84 14.36 4.90 9.38
N PRO A 85 14.25 5.26 10.68
CA PRO A 85 13.30 4.64 11.59
C PRO A 85 11.90 4.53 11.00
N MET A 86 11.24 3.39 11.19
CA MET A 86 9.92 3.12 10.63
C MET A 86 8.91 2.66 11.68
N TYR A 87 7.67 3.07 11.50
CA TYR A 87 6.52 2.55 12.24
C TYR A 87 5.40 2.19 11.26
N ALA A 88 5.06 0.91 11.17
CA ALA A 88 4.02 0.43 10.26
C ALA A 88 2.81 -0.10 11.05
N LEU A 89 1.61 0.26 10.59
CA LEU A 89 0.37 -0.12 11.24
C LEU A 89 -0.61 -0.69 10.24
N PHE A 90 -1.36 -1.70 10.67
CA PHE A 90 -2.58 -2.15 10.01
C PHE A 90 -3.70 -2.28 11.05
N GLY A 91 -4.94 -2.10 10.61
CA GLY A 91 -6.08 -2.64 11.33
C GLY A 91 -6.17 -4.16 11.17
N ASP A 92 -6.66 -4.88 12.17
CA ASP A 92 -6.89 -6.33 12.05
C ASP A 92 -8.11 -6.69 11.18
N ALA A 93 -9.06 -5.77 11.05
CA ALA A 93 -10.22 -5.86 10.18
C ALA A 93 -10.01 -5.14 8.83
N GLU A 94 -8.77 -5.09 8.34
CA GLU A 94 -8.38 -4.52 7.04
C GLU A 94 -9.12 -5.20 5.88
N GLU A 95 -10.02 -4.45 5.25
CA GLU A 95 -10.91 -4.92 4.18
C GLU A 95 -10.22 -5.04 2.81
N PHE A 96 -9.04 -4.42 2.63
CA PHE A 96 -8.24 -4.49 1.41
C PHE A 96 -6.99 -5.36 1.57
N ALA A 97 -7.00 -6.28 2.54
CA ALA A 97 -5.88 -7.15 2.85
C ALA A 97 -5.58 -8.14 1.70
N ALA A 98 -4.39 -8.05 1.09
CA ALA A 98 -3.90 -9.04 0.14
C ALA A 98 -3.45 -10.35 0.82
N LEU A 99 -3.07 -10.26 2.10
CA LEU A 99 -2.67 -11.33 3.01
C LEU A 99 -3.18 -10.95 4.41
N PRO A 100 -3.27 -11.88 5.39
CA PRO A 100 -3.61 -11.52 6.76
C PRO A 100 -2.77 -10.32 7.27
N PRO A 101 -3.35 -9.28 7.90
CA PRO A 101 -2.63 -8.06 8.27
C PRO A 101 -1.36 -8.28 9.10
N ALA A 102 -1.40 -9.21 10.05
CA ALA A 102 -0.23 -9.61 10.83
C ALA A 102 0.90 -10.14 9.93
N ALA A 103 0.59 -10.95 8.92
CA ALA A 103 1.57 -11.47 7.97
C ALA A 103 2.15 -10.35 7.07
N MET A 104 1.35 -9.35 6.71
CA MET A 104 1.84 -8.17 5.98
C MET A 104 2.85 -7.37 6.83
N LEU A 105 2.53 -7.11 8.11
CA LEU A 105 3.46 -6.48 9.05
C LEU A 105 4.76 -7.29 9.22
N ASP A 106 4.67 -8.60 9.38
CA ASP A 106 5.85 -9.48 9.46
C ASP A 106 6.72 -9.41 8.21
N ILE A 107 6.11 -9.30 7.03
CA ILE A 107 6.84 -9.13 5.77
C ILE A 107 7.58 -7.79 5.76
N LEU A 108 6.95 -6.69 6.19
CA LEU A 108 7.60 -5.38 6.30
C LEU A 108 8.78 -5.45 7.29
N GLN A 109 8.56 -6.01 8.47
CA GLN A 109 9.60 -6.17 9.50
C GLN A 109 10.81 -6.94 8.96
N ARG A 110 10.58 -8.09 8.32
CA ARG A 110 11.66 -8.94 7.77
C ARG A 110 12.38 -8.31 6.59
N LYS A 111 11.67 -7.54 5.75
CA LYS A 111 12.23 -6.95 4.53
C LYS A 111 12.73 -5.52 4.74
N ALA A 112 12.55 -4.90 5.91
CA ALA A 112 13.06 -3.56 6.17
C ALA A 112 14.59 -3.50 6.06
N ALA A 113 15.12 -2.40 5.53
CA ALA A 113 16.57 -2.18 5.50
C ALA A 113 17.11 -1.64 6.83
N THR A 114 16.27 -0.89 7.55
CA THR A 114 16.54 -0.45 8.92
C THR A 114 16.28 -1.58 9.91
N ARG A 115 17.03 -1.60 11.02
CA ARG A 115 16.71 -2.43 12.19
C ARG A 115 15.73 -1.73 13.14
N ASP A 116 15.60 -0.41 13.03
CA ASP A 116 14.63 0.38 13.79
C ASP A 116 13.31 0.44 13.01
N ILE A 117 12.61 -0.70 12.98
CA ILE A 117 11.25 -0.79 12.50
C ILE A 117 10.38 -1.39 13.61
N GLN A 118 9.29 -0.70 13.89
CA GLN A 118 8.23 -1.17 14.77
C GLN A 118 6.97 -1.42 13.94
N THR A 119 6.21 -2.44 14.32
CA THR A 119 4.94 -2.80 13.68
C THR A 119 3.84 -2.90 14.72
N GLN A 120 2.62 -2.47 14.38
CA GLN A 120 1.46 -2.62 15.26
C GLN A 120 0.23 -3.07 14.49
N LEU A 121 -0.46 -4.05 15.05
CA LEU A 121 -1.82 -4.40 14.67
C LEU A 121 -2.80 -3.67 15.58
N VAL A 122 -3.75 -2.93 15.01
CA VAL A 122 -4.78 -2.18 15.74
C VAL A 122 -6.05 -3.01 15.75
N VAL A 123 -6.36 -3.61 16.90
CA VAL A 123 -7.51 -4.48 17.09
C VAL A 123 -8.82 -3.71 16.88
N GLY A 124 -9.74 -4.28 16.09
CA GLY A 124 -11.03 -3.70 15.75
C GLY A 124 -10.99 -2.63 14.65
N ALA A 125 -9.80 -2.26 14.17
CA ALA A 125 -9.65 -1.21 13.16
C ALA A 125 -9.67 -1.77 11.74
N ASN A 126 -10.20 -0.98 10.81
CA ASN A 126 -10.20 -1.24 9.38
C ASN A 126 -9.14 -0.37 8.67
N HIS A 127 -9.15 -0.34 7.33
CA HIS A 127 -8.18 0.39 6.52
C HIS A 127 -8.02 1.87 6.89
N SER A 128 -9.14 2.54 7.18
CA SER A 128 -9.16 3.97 7.52
C SER A 128 -8.93 4.26 9.00
N PHE A 129 -8.83 3.23 9.83
CA PHE A 129 -8.78 3.34 11.30
C PHE A 129 -9.96 4.12 11.89
N LYS A 130 -11.12 4.12 11.22
CA LYS A 130 -12.31 4.84 11.69
C LYS A 130 -12.73 4.33 13.07
N GLY A 131 -13.01 5.24 14.00
CA GLY A 131 -13.31 4.94 15.41
C GLY A 131 -12.08 4.60 16.27
N HIS A 132 -10.89 4.52 15.67
CA HIS A 132 -9.62 4.20 16.34
C HIS A 132 -8.57 5.31 16.15
N GLU A 133 -8.95 6.45 15.56
CA GLU A 133 -8.07 7.54 15.17
C GLU A 133 -7.27 8.07 16.35
N ALA A 134 -7.93 8.27 17.50
CA ALA A 134 -7.29 8.76 18.71
C ALA A 134 -6.25 7.76 19.26
N ALA A 135 -6.52 6.46 19.14
CA ALA A 135 -5.58 5.42 19.57
C ALA A 135 -4.35 5.39 18.65
N VAL A 136 -4.57 5.41 17.33
CA VAL A 136 -3.50 5.49 16.32
C VAL A 136 -2.65 6.74 16.50
N ALA A 137 -3.29 7.91 16.66
CA ALA A 137 -2.59 9.17 16.87
C ALA A 137 -1.72 9.14 18.13
N ARG A 138 -2.24 8.62 19.25
CA ARG A 138 -1.45 8.45 20.48
C ARG A 138 -0.24 7.53 20.28
N ALA A 139 -0.42 6.42 19.56
CA ALA A 139 0.67 5.48 19.29
C ALA A 139 1.76 6.11 18.42
N VAL A 140 1.38 6.80 17.34
CA VAL A 140 2.31 7.54 16.47
C VAL A 140 3.04 8.64 17.23
N CYS A 141 2.33 9.45 18.02
CA CYS A 141 2.96 10.50 18.83
C CYS A 141 3.92 9.95 19.87
N ARG A 142 3.60 8.79 20.49
CA ARG A 142 4.52 8.12 21.41
C ARG A 142 5.78 7.66 20.69
N TRP A 143 5.63 6.95 19.57
CA TRP A 143 6.74 6.48 18.74
C TRP A 143 7.67 7.62 18.30
N ALA A 144 7.09 8.76 17.92
CA ALA A 144 7.83 9.94 17.48
C ALA A 144 8.60 10.61 18.63
N ARG A 145 8.02 10.69 19.84
CA ARG A 145 8.69 11.28 21.02
C ARG A 145 9.90 10.48 21.47
N GLU A 146 9.83 9.15 21.40
CA GLU A 146 10.97 8.27 21.72
C GLU A 146 12.18 8.46 20.78
N ARG A 147 11.99 9.16 19.65
CA ARG A 147 13.00 9.40 18.61
C ARG A 147 13.30 10.88 18.40
N SER A 148 12.66 11.74 19.20
CA SER A 148 12.99 13.17 19.24
C SER A 148 14.15 13.35 20.22
N PRO A 149 15.22 14.07 19.86
CA PRO A 149 16.33 14.35 20.77
C PRO A 149 15.89 15.14 22.01
#